data_AF-A0A137PEH8-F1
#
_entry.id   AF-A0A137PEH8-F1
#
_cell.length_a   1.000
_cell.length_b   1.000
_cell.length_c   1.000
_cell.angle_alpha   90.00
_cell.angle_beta   90.00
_cell.angle_gamma   90.00
#
_symmetry.space_group_name_H-M   'P 1'
#
loop_
_entity.id
_entity.type
_entity.pdbx_description
1 polymer ?
#
loop_
_entity_poly.entity_id
_entity_poly.type
_entity_poly.pdbx_seq_one_letter_code
_entity_poly.pdbx_strand_id
1 'polypeptide(L)' 'PCRICKEVCHRIHEFKAHIKIHTIEPPFNCNVCDKRFKRKSSLIKHWITITCTKKFKEWATHT' A
#
# COMPACT_ATOMS: atom_id res chain seq x y z
N PRO A 1 -9.57 18.66 9.65
CA PRO A 1 -8.30 17.89 9.56
C PRO A 1 -8.49 16.56 8.82
N CYS A 2 -7.56 16.19 7.93
CA CYS A 2 -7.61 14.93 7.20
C CYS A 2 -7.30 13.74 8.12
N ARG A 3 -8.14 12.69 8.11
CA ARG A 3 -7.90 11.48 8.93
C ARG A 3 -6.69 10.64 8.48
N ILE A 4 -6.19 10.88 7.27
CA ILE A 4 -5.12 10.10 6.65
C ILE A 4 -3.76 10.76 6.87
N CYS A 5 -3.64 12.07 6.63
CA CYS A 5 -2.37 12.80 6.74
C CYS A 5 -2.42 14.03 7.67
N LYS A 6 -3.53 14.23 8.40
CA LYS A 6 -3.72 15.28 9.43
C LYS A 6 -3.64 16.75 8.97
N GLU A 7 -3.31 17.00 7.71
CA GLU A 7 -3.43 18.30 7.05
C GLU A 7 -4.81 18.95 7.27
N VAL A 8 -4.83 20.26 7.48
CA VAL A 8 -6.06 21.03 7.73
C VAL A 8 -6.39 21.85 6.47
N CYS A 9 -7.43 21.44 5.75
CA CYS A 9 -8.03 22.27 4.69
C CYS A 9 -9.16 23.12 5.30
N HIS A 10 -9.20 24.40 4.95
CA HIS A 10 -10.18 25.34 5.51
C HIS A 10 -11.46 25.44 4.67
N ARG A 11 -11.45 24.97 3.42
CA ARG A 11 -12.62 24.95 2.54
C ARG A 11 -13.07 23.53 2.20
N ILE A 12 -14.38 23.33 2.07
CA ILE A 12 -14.98 22.03 1.74
C ILE A 12 -14.54 21.53 0.35
N HIS A 13 -14.45 22.40 -0.65
CA HIS A 13 -14.03 21.99 -2.00
C HIS A 13 -12.54 21.61 -2.05
N GLU A 14 -11.69 22.32 -1.30
CA GLU A 14 -10.27 21.97 -1.12
C GLU A 14 -10.15 20.60 -0.44
N PHE A 15 -10.93 20.36 0.61
CA PHE A 15 -10.98 19.06 1.28
C PHE A 15 -11.44 17.94 0.33
N LYS A 16 -12.47 18.18 -0.49
CA LYS A 16 -12.96 17.23 -1.50
C LYS A 16 -11.92 16.91 -2.58
N ALA A 17 -11.12 17.88 -3.01
CA ALA A 17 -10.01 17.66 -3.93
C ALA A 17 -8.84 16.94 -3.24
N HIS A 18 -8.54 17.32 -2.00
CA HIS A 18 -7.50 16.70 -1.18
C HIS A 18 -7.76 15.21 -0.97
N ILE A 19 -8.98 14.80 -0.57
CA ILE A 19 -9.28 13.38 -0.36
C ILE A 19 -9.14 12.55 -1.65
N LYS A 20 -9.23 13.16 -2.84
CA LYS A 20 -9.02 12.45 -4.10
C LYS A 20 -7.62 11.86 -4.21
N ILE A 21 -6.60 12.53 -3.66
CA ILE A 21 -5.21 12.06 -3.68
C ILE A 21 -5.04 10.79 -2.84
N HIS A 22 -5.85 10.66 -1.78
CA HIS A 22 -5.88 9.49 -0.91
C HIS A 22 -6.72 8.36 -1.50
N THR A 23 -7.80 8.70 -2.23
CA THR A 23 -8.60 7.71 -2.98
C THR A 23 -7.93 7.24 -4.27
N ILE A 24 -6.73 7.73 -4.63
CA ILE A 24 -5.81 6.97 -5.50
C ILE A 24 -5.26 5.81 -4.67
N GLU A 25 -6.18 5.00 -4.16
CA GLU A 25 -5.85 3.78 -3.48
C GLU A 25 -5.25 2.86 -4.53
N PRO A 26 -4.02 2.38 -4.33
CA PRO A 26 -3.41 1.54 -5.32
C PRO A 26 -4.26 0.26 -5.45
N PRO A 27 -4.78 -0.07 -6.65
CA PRO A 27 -5.78 -1.14 -6.81
C PRO A 27 -5.21 -2.54 -6.57
N PHE A 28 -3.88 -2.65 -6.43
CA PHE A 28 -3.18 -3.92 -6.27
C PHE A 28 -2.61 -4.00 -4.85
N ASN A 29 -3.17 -4.85 -4.00
CA ASN A 29 -2.62 -5.16 -2.68
C ASN A 29 -1.84 -6.50 -2.71
N CYS A 30 -0.81 -6.61 -1.88
CA CYS A 30 -0.25 -7.92 -1.56
C CYS A 30 -1.17 -8.63 -0.56
N ASN A 31 -1.33 -9.95 -0.68
CA ASN A 31 -2.10 -10.77 0.24
C ASN A 31 -1.26 -11.32 1.40
N VAL A 32 0.06 -11.14 1.37
CA VAL A 32 1.01 -11.58 2.40
C VAL A 32 1.46 -10.40 3.28
N CYS A 33 1.40 -9.17 2.78
CA CYS A 33 1.66 -7.97 3.55
C CYS A 33 0.69 -6.85 3.16
N ASP A 34 0.45 -5.88 4.03
CA ASP A 34 -0.48 -4.77 3.78
C ASP A 34 0.06 -3.71 2.79
N LYS A 35 1.03 -4.08 1.95
CA LYS A 35 1.64 -3.18 0.98
C LYS A 35 0.77 -3.07 -0.27
N ARG A 36 0.54 -1.83 -0.72
CA ARG A 36 -0.33 -1.49 -1.86
C ARG A 36 0.49 -0.88 -3.01
N PHE A 37 0.14 -1.24 -4.25
CA PHE A 37 0.88 -0.90 -5.47
C PHE A 37 -0.03 -0.27 -6.53
N LYS A 38 0.45 0.81 -7.17
CA LYS A 38 -0.34 1.55 -8.18
C LYS A 38 -0.43 0.79 -9.51
N ARG A 39 0.45 -0.18 -9.73
CA ARG A 39 0.56 -0.96 -10.98
C ARG A 39 0.69 -2.45 -10.66
N LYS A 40 0.07 -3.31 -11.48
CA LYS A 40 0.14 -4.77 -11.35
C LYS A 40 1.57 -5.28 -11.45
N SER A 41 2.38 -4.70 -12.35
CA SER A 41 3.79 -5.08 -12.52
C SER A 41 4.63 -4.84 -11.27
N SER A 42 4.34 -3.79 -10.50
CA SER A 42 5.00 -3.51 -9.23
C SER A 42 4.61 -4.52 -8.15
N LEU A 43 3.33 -4.92 -8.09
CA LEU A 43 2.88 -6.00 -7.21
C LEU A 43 3.54 -7.33 -7.59
N ILE A 44 3.62 -7.67 -8.87
CA ILE A 44 4.23 -8.94 -9.33
C ILE A 44 5.72 -8.99 -8.95
N LYS A 45 6.50 -7.93 -9.23
CA LYS A 45 7.90 -7.87 -8.83
C LYS A 45 8.07 -8.06 -7.32
N HIS A 46 7.25 -7.36 -6.54
CA HIS A 46 7.22 -7.49 -5.09
C HIS A 46 6.86 -8.91 -4.64
N TRP A 47 5.84 -9.53 -5.24
CA TRP A 47 5.41 -10.88 -4.91
C TRP A 47 6.49 -11.92 -5.22
N ILE A 48 7.23 -11.77 -6.32
CA ILE A 48 8.38 -12.63 -6.64
C ILE A 48 9.48 -12.47 -5.57
N THR A 49 9.82 -11.24 -5.18
CA THR A 49 10.77 -11.00 -4.07
C THR A 49 10.26 -11.55 -2.74
N ILE A 50 8.97 -11.41 -2.44
CA ILE A 50 8.36 -12.04 -1.26
C ILE A 50 8.49 -13.55 -1.34
N THR A 51 8.16 -14.18 -2.46
CA THR A 51 8.32 -15.64 -2.63
C THR A 51 9.77 -16.10 -2.43
N CYS A 52 10.74 -15.33 -2.91
CA CYS A 52 12.17 -15.58 -2.64
C CYS A 52 12.55 -15.41 -1.15
N THR A 53 11.91 -14.49 -0.42
CA THR A 53 12.16 -14.26 1.01
C THR A 53 11.30 -15.12 1.95
N LYS A 54 10.14 -15.62 1.50
CA LYS A 54 9.25 -16.53 2.24
C LYS A 54 9.92 -17.89 2.40
N LYS A 55 10.66 -18.35 1.38
CA LYS A 55 11.56 -19.51 1.48
C LYS A 55 12.61 -19.36 2.61
N PHE A 56 13.03 -18.13 2.92
CA PHE A 56 13.97 -17.87 4.02
C PHE A 56 13.27 -17.87 5.39
N LYS A 57 12.08 -17.25 5.52
CA LYS A 57 11.35 -17.21 6.79
C LYS A 57 10.74 -18.55 7.19
N GLU A 58 10.22 -19.34 6.25
CA GLU A 58 9.71 -20.69 6.53
C GLU A 58 10.86 -21.66 6.89
N TRP A 59 12.07 -21.49 6.32
CA TRP A 59 13.26 -22.26 6.74
C TRP A 59 13.76 -21.86 8.13
N ALA A 60 13.69 -20.58 8.50
CA ALA A 60 14.15 -20.07 9.80
C ALA A 60 13.21 -20.37 10.99
N THR A 61 11.97 -20.81 10.74
CA THR A 61 11.01 -21.21 11.80
C THR A 61 11.01 -22.71 12.09
N HIS A 62 11.83 -23.48 11.36
CA HIS A 62 12.08 -24.92 11.59
C HIS A 62 13.51 -25.19 12.12
N THR A 63 14.14 -24.17 12.70
CA THR A 63 15.34 -24.24 13.55
C THR A 63 15.00 -23.66 14.91
#